data_AF-A0A7W1M1L3-F1
#
_entry.id   AF-A0A7W1M1L3-F1
#
_cell.length_a   1.000
_cell.length_b   1.000
_cell.length_c   1.000
_cell.angle_alpha   90.00
_cell.angle_beta   90.00
_cell.angle_gamma   90.00
#
_symmetry.space_group_name_H-M   'P 1'
#
loop_
_entity.id
_entity.type
_entity.pdbx_description
1 polymer ?
#
loop_
_entity_poly.entity_id
_entity_poly.type
_entity_poly.pdbx_seq_one_letter_code
_entity_poly.pdbx_strand_id
1 'polypeptide(L)'
;MRARDIIVMARRRAGLTQQQLGQRLGAPQVTVARWESGTTEPKFQRVQEVVAACGLDLTLGFATADEGSWTSLIYEQLGREPAERVRHLTYDRFDRVAALKLVGTVGARAIVVGEVAGALHGWPLILSDQGTLDLLVHPEDRELATETIVAAAVNPDRVRLLDAPAGTRGFADLARAASEVAVDGATVEVAALVDLMRIALTDRGPYSQRFALALDATLQLTARAPTSTKDESQSTQGARARADAWLATQTR
;
A
#
# COMPACT_ATOMS: atom_id res chain seq x y z
N MET A 1 -9.34 5.17 1.36
CA MET A 1 -8.33 6.07 0.75
C MET A 1 -8.74 7.52 0.98
N ARG A 2 -7.80 8.47 1.06
CA ARG A 2 -8.10 9.92 1.10
C ARG A 2 -8.00 10.54 -0.30
N ALA A 3 -8.54 11.76 -0.47
CA ALA A 3 -8.51 12.47 -1.75
C ALA A 3 -7.08 12.62 -2.33
N ARG A 4 -6.09 12.92 -1.48
CA ARG A 4 -4.68 13.03 -1.90
C ARG A 4 -4.15 11.73 -2.51
N ASP A 5 -4.52 10.58 -1.95
CA ASP A 5 -4.00 9.28 -2.36
C ASP A 5 -4.55 8.96 -3.76
N ILE A 6 -5.83 9.23 -4.00
CA ILE A 6 -6.48 9.10 -5.31
C ILE A 6 -5.80 9.99 -6.36
N ILE A 7 -5.53 11.26 -6.02
CA ILE A 7 -4.89 12.22 -6.91
C ILE A 7 -3.47 11.77 -7.27
N VAL A 8 -2.66 11.40 -6.27
CA VAL A 8 -1.28 10.92 -6.49
C VAL A 8 -1.29 9.69 -7.38
N MET A 9 -2.14 8.70 -7.09
CA MET A 9 -2.22 7.48 -7.89
C MET A 9 -2.66 7.74 -9.32
N ALA A 10 -3.71 8.54 -9.53
CA ALA A 10 -4.23 8.85 -10.86
C ALA A 10 -3.15 9.56 -11.71
N ARG A 11 -2.51 10.59 -11.14
CA ARG A 11 -1.44 11.33 -11.81
C ARG A 11 -0.27 10.41 -12.15
N ARG A 12 0.18 9.62 -11.18
CA ARG A 12 1.30 8.69 -11.38
C ARG A 12 0.95 7.60 -12.39
N ARG A 13 -0.27 7.06 -12.43
CA ARG A 13 -0.70 6.14 -13.50
C ARG A 13 -0.62 6.79 -14.88
N ALA A 14 -1.07 8.04 -15.01
CA ALA A 14 -1.01 8.79 -16.26
C ALA A 14 0.40 9.27 -16.64
N GLY A 15 1.37 9.25 -15.71
CA GLY A 15 2.76 9.65 -15.98
C GLY A 15 2.96 11.13 -16.08
N LEU A 16 2.05 11.88 -15.49
CA LEU A 16 2.09 13.32 -15.52
C LEU A 16 2.94 13.83 -14.37
N THR A 17 3.69 14.89 -14.60
CA THR A 17 4.21 15.74 -13.52
C THR A 17 3.06 16.54 -12.90
N GLN A 18 3.27 17.10 -11.72
CA GLN A 18 2.28 18.00 -11.10
C GLN A 18 1.99 19.23 -11.97
N GLN A 19 3.01 19.73 -12.69
CA GLN A 19 2.88 20.82 -13.64
C GLN A 19 1.98 20.44 -14.83
N GLN A 20 2.23 19.28 -15.44
CA GLN A 20 1.42 18.80 -16.56
C GLN A 20 -0.04 18.55 -16.15
N LEU A 21 -0.26 17.99 -14.95
CA LEU A 21 -1.62 17.84 -14.42
C LEU A 21 -2.29 19.20 -14.20
N GLY A 22 -1.57 20.17 -13.62
CA GLY A 22 -2.05 21.54 -13.46
C GLY A 22 -2.45 22.18 -14.78
N GLN A 23 -1.61 22.05 -15.82
CA GLN A 23 -1.89 22.55 -17.18
C GLN A 23 -3.17 21.93 -17.76
N ARG A 24 -3.35 20.61 -17.65
CA ARG A 24 -4.59 19.95 -18.12
C ARG A 24 -5.85 20.43 -17.40
N LEU A 25 -5.69 20.81 -16.13
CA LEU A 25 -6.78 21.19 -15.25
C LEU A 25 -7.02 22.71 -15.15
N GLY A 26 -6.24 23.52 -15.85
CA GLY A 26 -6.25 24.98 -15.71
C GLY A 26 -5.91 25.47 -14.30
N ALA A 27 -5.09 24.73 -13.54
CA ALA A 27 -4.72 25.04 -12.16
C ALA A 27 -3.21 25.24 -11.99
N PRO A 28 -2.76 26.12 -11.08
CA PRO A 28 -1.35 26.25 -10.75
C PRO A 28 -0.74 24.94 -10.22
N GLN A 29 0.51 24.65 -10.56
CA GLN A 29 1.24 23.47 -10.06
C GLN A 29 1.28 23.42 -8.52
N VAL A 30 1.41 24.57 -7.86
CA VAL A 30 1.38 24.67 -6.39
C VAL A 30 0.05 24.20 -5.80
N THR A 31 -1.07 24.39 -6.50
CA THR A 31 -2.38 23.91 -6.06
C THR A 31 -2.43 22.38 -6.10
N VAL A 32 -1.92 21.77 -7.17
CA VAL A 32 -1.78 20.31 -7.27
C VAL A 32 -0.87 19.77 -6.17
N ALA A 33 0.26 20.43 -5.90
CA ALA A 33 1.17 20.03 -4.82
C ALA A 33 0.52 20.11 -3.43
N ARG A 34 -0.33 21.12 -3.17
CA ARG A 34 -1.11 21.23 -1.93
C ARG A 34 -2.14 20.11 -1.77
N TRP A 35 -2.77 19.69 -2.87
CA TRP A 35 -3.68 18.54 -2.86
C TRP A 35 -2.93 17.23 -2.58
N GLU A 36 -1.80 16.99 -3.25
CA GLU A 36 -1.01 15.74 -3.09
C GLU A 36 -0.36 15.63 -1.72
N SER A 37 0.09 16.74 -1.13
CA SER A 37 0.60 16.76 0.25
C SER A 37 -0.50 16.60 1.31
N GLY A 38 -1.75 16.86 0.96
CA GLY A 38 -2.86 16.94 1.90
C GLY A 38 -2.92 18.26 2.68
N THR A 39 -2.12 19.27 2.30
CA THR A 39 -2.18 20.63 2.88
C THR A 39 -3.54 21.29 2.64
N THR A 40 -4.17 20.96 1.52
CA THR A 40 -5.52 21.42 1.19
C THR A 40 -6.29 20.24 0.64
N GLU A 41 -7.44 19.94 1.22
CA GLU A 41 -8.31 18.90 0.71
C GLU A 41 -9.21 19.46 -0.41
N PRO A 42 -9.11 18.94 -1.65
CA PRO A 42 -10.01 19.34 -2.72
C PRO A 42 -11.42 18.80 -2.49
N LYS A 43 -12.43 19.50 -3.01
CA LYS A 43 -13.80 18.98 -3.08
C LYS A 43 -13.83 17.70 -3.92
N PHE A 44 -14.77 16.81 -3.62
CA PHE A 44 -14.94 15.54 -4.35
C PHE A 44 -15.05 15.72 -5.86
N GLN A 45 -15.82 16.71 -6.32
CA GLN A 45 -15.91 17.05 -7.75
C GLN A 45 -14.52 17.30 -8.38
N ARG A 46 -13.62 17.97 -7.66
CA ARG A 46 -12.28 18.26 -8.17
C ARG A 46 -11.41 17.00 -8.22
N VAL A 47 -11.63 16.05 -7.31
CA VAL A 47 -10.99 14.72 -7.40
C VAL A 47 -11.45 14.00 -8.66
N GLN A 48 -12.75 14.02 -8.98
CA GLN A 48 -13.27 13.43 -10.21
C GLN A 48 -12.67 14.07 -11.47
N GLU A 49 -12.58 15.40 -11.51
CA GLU A 49 -11.93 16.14 -12.61
C GLU A 49 -10.45 15.76 -12.79
N VAL A 50 -9.71 15.60 -11.68
CA VAL A 50 -8.32 15.12 -11.72
C VAL A 50 -8.23 13.73 -12.34
N VAL A 51 -9.06 12.80 -11.88
CA VAL A 51 -9.07 11.41 -12.37
C VAL A 51 -9.39 11.37 -13.88
N ALA A 52 -10.41 12.14 -14.31
CA ALA A 52 -10.76 12.28 -15.72
C ALA A 52 -9.63 12.91 -16.56
N ALA A 53 -8.96 13.96 -16.06
CA ALA A 53 -7.81 14.58 -16.75
C ALA A 53 -6.60 13.63 -16.88
N CYS A 54 -6.55 12.59 -16.05
CA CYS A 54 -5.57 11.50 -16.12
C CYS A 54 -6.01 10.38 -17.09
N GLY A 55 -7.17 10.50 -17.74
CA GLY A 55 -7.71 9.48 -18.66
C GLY A 55 -8.21 8.23 -17.94
N LEU A 56 -8.66 8.39 -16.70
CA LEU A 56 -9.14 7.30 -15.85
C LEU A 56 -10.61 7.57 -15.45
N ASP A 57 -11.31 6.51 -15.06
CA ASP A 57 -12.64 6.59 -14.48
C ASP A 57 -12.59 6.27 -12.98
N LEU A 58 -13.29 7.07 -12.17
CA LEU A 58 -13.44 6.83 -10.74
C LEU A 58 -14.73 6.04 -10.48
N THR A 59 -14.59 4.74 -10.23
CA THR A 59 -15.71 3.88 -9.80
C THR A 59 -15.78 3.83 -8.27
N LEU A 60 -16.99 3.98 -7.71
CA LEU A 60 -17.24 3.85 -6.28
C LEU A 60 -17.97 2.54 -5.99
N GLY A 61 -17.63 1.92 -4.87
CA GLY A 61 -18.32 0.75 -4.34
C GLY A 61 -18.67 0.96 -2.87
N PHE A 62 -19.67 0.23 -2.40
CA PHE A 62 -20.05 0.17 -0.99
C PHE A 62 -19.66 -1.18 -0.42
N ALA A 63 -19.23 -1.20 0.83
CA ALA A 63 -18.97 -2.41 1.60
C ALA A 63 -19.77 -2.35 2.91
N THR A 64 -20.11 -3.52 3.44
CA THR A 64 -20.71 -3.67 4.77
C THR A 64 -19.67 -3.25 5.83
N ALA A 65 -20.12 -2.50 6.86
CA ALA A 65 -19.21 -1.90 7.83
C ALA A 65 -18.54 -2.91 8.79
N ASP A 66 -19.14 -4.09 8.99
CA ASP A 66 -18.77 -5.05 10.05
C ASP A 66 -18.29 -6.42 9.56
N GLU A 67 -18.40 -6.77 8.27
CA GLU A 67 -17.84 -8.04 7.77
C GLU A 67 -16.32 -7.92 7.63
N GLY A 68 -15.60 -8.47 8.60
CA GLY A 68 -14.15 -8.64 8.48
C GLY A 68 -13.36 -7.35 8.66
N SER A 69 -13.70 -6.55 9.68
CA SER A 69 -12.87 -5.42 10.10
C SER A 69 -11.44 -5.90 10.38
N TRP A 70 -10.58 -5.77 9.38
CA TRP A 70 -9.16 -6.08 9.45
C TRP A 70 -8.42 -5.23 10.47
N THR A 71 -9.09 -4.24 11.05
CA THR A 71 -8.55 -3.32 12.06
C THR A 71 -7.77 -4.03 13.16
N SER A 72 -8.37 -5.01 13.85
CA SER A 72 -7.68 -5.72 14.94
C SER A 72 -6.48 -6.51 14.43
N LEU A 73 -6.62 -7.21 13.30
CA LEU A 73 -5.53 -8.00 12.69
C LEU A 73 -4.37 -7.11 12.22
N ILE A 74 -4.68 -5.93 11.66
CA ILE A 74 -3.68 -4.94 11.25
C ILE A 74 -2.97 -4.38 12.49
N TYR A 75 -3.68 -4.06 13.56
CA TYR A 75 -3.03 -3.63 14.81
C TYR A 75 -2.14 -4.72 15.41
N GLU A 76 -2.58 -5.99 15.39
CA GLU A 76 -1.76 -7.13 15.81
C GLU A 76 -0.49 -7.27 14.96
N GLN A 77 -0.59 -7.07 13.63
CA GLN A 77 0.58 -7.07 12.74
C GLN A 77 1.50 -5.87 13.01
N LEU A 78 0.95 -4.67 13.17
CA LEU A 78 1.72 -3.46 13.46
C LEU A 78 2.43 -3.53 14.83
N GLY A 79 1.89 -4.30 15.78
CA GLY A 79 2.53 -4.60 17.05
C GLY A 79 3.71 -5.57 16.97
N ARG A 80 3.95 -6.20 15.81
CA ARG A 80 5.11 -7.07 15.56
C ARG A 80 6.23 -6.28 14.88
N GLU A 81 7.46 -6.73 15.11
CA GLU A 81 8.63 -6.31 14.32
C GLU A 81 8.44 -6.65 12.83
N PRO A 82 8.97 -5.86 11.88
CA PRO A 82 8.70 -6.06 10.46
C PRO A 82 9.04 -7.48 9.94
N ALA A 83 10.16 -8.05 10.36
CA ALA A 83 10.53 -9.42 10.02
C ALA A 83 9.50 -10.44 10.54
N GLU A 84 8.97 -10.21 11.75
CA GLU A 84 7.99 -11.09 12.39
C GLU A 84 6.61 -11.00 11.72
N ARG A 85 6.25 -9.87 11.12
CA ARG A 85 5.04 -9.74 10.28
C ARG A 85 5.09 -10.71 9.11
N VAL A 86 6.22 -10.75 8.41
CA VAL A 86 6.43 -11.66 7.26
C VAL A 86 6.42 -13.11 7.74
N ARG A 87 7.14 -13.44 8.82
CA ARG A 87 7.17 -14.82 9.37
C ARG A 87 5.78 -15.28 9.78
N HIS A 88 5.04 -14.46 10.50
CA HIS A 88 3.70 -14.78 10.98
C HIS A 88 2.70 -15.06 9.85
N LEU A 89 2.85 -14.36 8.72
CA LEU A 89 1.98 -14.54 7.56
C LEU A 89 2.49 -15.60 6.58
N THR A 90 3.64 -16.23 6.86
CA THR A 90 4.24 -17.30 6.05
C THR A 90 3.89 -18.67 6.61
N TYR A 91 3.26 -19.52 5.79
CA TYR A 91 2.88 -20.89 6.17
C TYR A 91 3.55 -21.98 5.32
N ASP A 92 4.42 -21.58 4.40
CA ASP A 92 5.19 -22.49 3.56
C ASP A 92 6.66 -22.55 4.02
N ARG A 93 7.50 -23.29 3.29
CA ARG A 93 8.92 -23.45 3.60
C ARG A 93 9.83 -22.37 3.00
N PHE A 94 9.27 -21.37 2.33
CA PHE A 94 10.08 -20.33 1.71
C PHE A 94 10.42 -19.23 2.72
N ASP A 95 11.67 -19.23 3.19
CA ASP A 95 12.19 -18.23 4.11
C ASP A 95 12.41 -16.87 3.42
N ARG A 96 11.33 -16.10 3.35
CA ARG A 96 11.30 -14.75 2.78
C ARG A 96 12.14 -13.78 3.60
N VAL A 97 12.29 -13.99 4.92
CA VAL A 97 13.07 -13.08 5.76
C VAL A 97 14.57 -13.27 5.51
N ALA A 98 15.04 -14.52 5.34
CA ALA A 98 16.42 -14.76 4.92
C ALA A 98 16.71 -14.12 3.56
N ALA A 99 15.79 -14.22 2.59
CA ALA A 99 15.93 -13.57 1.29
C ALA A 99 15.96 -12.03 1.40
N LEU A 100 15.09 -11.42 2.21
CA LEU A 100 15.11 -9.97 2.48
C LEU A 100 16.40 -9.52 3.15
N LYS A 101 16.92 -10.30 4.11
CA LYS A 101 18.20 -10.01 4.76
C LYS A 101 19.34 -9.99 3.75
N LEU A 102 19.32 -10.91 2.79
CA LEU A 102 20.29 -10.96 1.71
C LEU A 102 20.19 -9.72 0.81
N VAL A 103 18.98 -9.28 0.46
CA VAL A 103 18.77 -8.02 -0.30
C VAL A 103 19.48 -6.85 0.39
N GLY A 104 19.24 -6.65 1.68
CA GLY A 104 19.86 -5.56 2.43
C GLY A 104 21.36 -5.73 2.67
N THR A 105 21.86 -6.97 2.74
CA THR A 105 23.29 -7.26 2.94
C THR A 105 24.11 -7.05 1.66
N VAL A 106 23.56 -7.42 0.51
CA VAL A 106 24.19 -7.22 -0.81
C VAL A 106 24.28 -5.73 -1.15
N GLY A 107 23.34 -4.92 -0.66
CA GLY A 107 23.31 -3.48 -0.91
C GLY A 107 22.88 -3.11 -2.33
N ALA A 108 22.25 -4.04 -3.06
CA ALA A 108 21.65 -3.73 -4.36
C ALA A 108 20.48 -2.76 -4.17
N ARG A 109 20.35 -1.78 -5.08
CA ARG A 109 19.20 -0.87 -5.10
C ARG A 109 17.96 -1.65 -5.52
N ALA A 110 17.19 -2.12 -4.55
CA ALA A 110 16.04 -2.98 -4.75
C ALA A 110 14.88 -2.56 -3.86
N ILE A 111 13.69 -2.47 -4.45
CA ILE A 111 12.46 -2.12 -3.76
C ILE A 111 11.58 -3.36 -3.69
N VAL A 112 11.20 -3.74 -2.47
CA VAL A 112 10.26 -4.84 -2.22
C VAL A 112 8.85 -4.38 -2.59
N VAL A 113 8.15 -5.20 -3.37
CA VAL A 113 6.75 -4.99 -3.77
C VAL A 113 5.91 -6.25 -3.49
N GLY A 114 4.64 -6.22 -3.87
CA GLY A 114 3.76 -7.39 -3.77
C GLY A 114 3.40 -7.76 -2.34
N GLU A 115 3.20 -9.06 -2.10
CA GLU A 115 2.66 -9.55 -0.83
C GLU A 115 3.59 -9.30 0.37
N VAL A 116 4.89 -9.47 0.16
CA VAL A 116 5.90 -9.24 1.20
C VAL A 116 5.93 -7.77 1.62
N ALA A 117 5.83 -6.84 0.66
CA ALA A 117 5.74 -5.42 0.98
C ALA A 117 4.48 -5.09 1.78
N GLY A 118 3.33 -5.68 1.42
CA GLY A 118 2.09 -5.57 2.20
C GLY A 118 2.26 -6.05 3.64
N ALA A 119 2.90 -7.20 3.84
CA ALA A 119 3.18 -7.75 5.16
C ALA A 119 4.10 -6.85 5.98
N LEU A 120 5.16 -6.30 5.37
CA LEU A 120 6.05 -5.35 6.03
C LEU A 120 5.31 -4.09 6.50
N HIS A 121 4.31 -3.61 5.73
CA HIS A 121 3.43 -2.50 6.13
C HIS A 121 2.37 -2.87 7.19
N GLY A 122 2.27 -4.14 7.57
CA GLY A 122 1.33 -4.61 8.59
C GLY A 122 -0.06 -4.94 8.08
N TRP A 123 -0.21 -5.25 6.78
CA TRP A 123 -1.48 -5.80 6.29
C TRP A 123 -1.77 -7.16 6.95
N PRO A 124 -3.01 -7.68 6.90
CA PRO A 124 -3.39 -8.89 7.64
C PRO A 124 -3.43 -10.15 6.76
N LEU A 125 -3.05 -10.07 5.48
CA LEU A 125 -3.26 -11.16 4.53
C LEU A 125 -2.15 -12.20 4.64
N ILE A 126 -2.56 -13.46 4.81
CA ILE A 126 -1.67 -14.62 4.71
C ILE A 126 -1.01 -14.61 3.34
N LEU A 127 0.32 -14.80 3.31
CA LEU A 127 1.08 -14.89 2.07
C LEU A 127 0.71 -16.19 1.37
N SER A 128 0.53 -16.14 0.05
CA SER A 128 0.21 -17.33 -0.73
C SER A 128 1.28 -18.41 -0.51
N ASP A 129 0.84 -19.67 -0.50
CA ASP A 129 1.70 -20.86 -0.50
C ASP A 129 2.60 -20.93 -1.75
N GLN A 130 2.17 -20.30 -2.85
CA GLN A 130 2.94 -20.04 -4.07
C GLN A 130 3.48 -18.59 -4.13
N GLY A 131 3.33 -17.82 -3.04
CA GLY A 131 3.72 -16.42 -2.95
C GLY A 131 5.20 -16.19 -3.23
N THR A 132 5.52 -15.04 -3.79
CA THR A 132 6.87 -14.72 -4.24
C THR A 132 7.44 -13.56 -3.44
N LEU A 133 8.77 -13.44 -3.42
CA LEU A 133 9.44 -12.20 -3.07
C LEU A 133 9.64 -11.42 -4.36
N ASP A 134 8.84 -10.37 -4.53
CA ASP A 134 8.90 -9.51 -5.69
C ASP A 134 9.80 -8.30 -5.43
N LEU A 135 10.83 -8.16 -6.26
CA LEU A 135 11.81 -7.09 -6.18
C LEU A 135 11.81 -6.28 -7.46
N LEU A 136 11.74 -4.97 -7.33
CA LEU A 136 12.04 -4.04 -8.40
C LEU A 136 13.48 -3.55 -8.20
N VAL A 137 14.39 -4.02 -9.04
CA VAL A 137 15.83 -3.75 -8.91
C VAL A 137 16.24 -2.66 -9.90
N HIS A 138 17.16 -1.78 -9.47
CA HIS A 138 17.77 -0.81 -10.37
C HIS A 138 18.45 -1.52 -11.55
N PRO A 139 18.29 -1.04 -12.81
CA PRO A 139 18.80 -1.75 -13.99
C PRO A 139 20.30 -2.12 -13.92
N GLU A 140 21.13 -1.25 -13.37
CA GLU A 140 22.58 -1.47 -13.22
C GLU A 140 22.92 -2.55 -12.17
N ASP A 141 22.04 -2.81 -11.20
CA ASP A 141 22.29 -3.78 -10.11
C ASP A 141 21.60 -5.12 -10.41
N ARG A 142 20.96 -5.27 -11.57
CA ARG A 142 20.14 -6.45 -11.90
C ARG A 142 20.97 -7.72 -12.02
N GLU A 143 22.16 -7.62 -12.62
CA GLU A 143 23.09 -8.75 -12.74
C GLU A 143 23.58 -9.18 -11.35
N LEU A 144 24.06 -8.23 -10.55
CA LEU A 144 24.44 -8.45 -9.15
C LEU A 144 23.32 -9.13 -8.34
N ALA A 145 22.09 -8.63 -8.44
CA ALA A 145 20.94 -9.19 -7.73
C ALA A 145 20.62 -10.63 -8.19
N THR A 146 20.83 -10.94 -9.46
CA THR A 146 20.61 -12.29 -9.99
C THR A 146 21.66 -13.26 -9.43
N GLU A 147 22.93 -12.88 -9.47
CA GLU A 147 24.06 -13.72 -9.05
C GLU A 147 24.18 -13.89 -7.54
N THR A 148 23.66 -12.94 -6.76
CA THR A 148 23.76 -12.97 -5.29
C THR A 148 22.42 -13.29 -4.63
N ILE A 149 21.38 -12.50 -4.88
CA ILE A 149 20.09 -12.61 -4.18
C ILE A 149 19.29 -13.80 -4.67
N VAL A 150 19.10 -13.93 -5.99
CA VAL A 150 18.30 -15.00 -6.58
C VAL A 150 19.02 -16.34 -6.46
N ALA A 151 20.30 -16.39 -6.87
CA ALA A 151 21.08 -17.64 -6.88
C ALA A 151 21.29 -18.25 -5.48
N ALA A 152 21.40 -17.43 -4.42
CA ALA A 152 21.59 -17.92 -3.06
C ALA A 152 20.28 -18.21 -2.31
N ALA A 153 19.12 -17.85 -2.87
CA ALA A 153 17.84 -18.16 -2.25
C ALA A 153 17.59 -19.67 -2.23
N VAL A 154 17.05 -20.20 -1.14
CA VAL A 154 16.69 -21.63 -1.03
C VAL A 154 15.69 -22.05 -2.10
N ASN A 155 14.82 -21.13 -2.55
CA ASN A 155 13.90 -21.31 -3.66
C ASN A 155 14.07 -20.16 -4.67
N PRO A 156 15.04 -20.23 -5.60
CA PRO A 156 15.36 -19.15 -6.55
C PRO A 156 14.16 -18.70 -7.38
N ASP A 157 13.35 -19.65 -7.86
CA ASP A 157 12.15 -19.37 -8.67
C ASP A 157 11.08 -18.54 -7.94
N ARG A 158 11.17 -18.45 -6.61
CA ARG A 158 10.25 -17.65 -5.78
C ARG A 158 10.75 -16.23 -5.51
N VAL A 159 11.96 -15.88 -5.98
CA VAL A 159 12.47 -14.50 -5.95
C VAL A 159 12.37 -13.93 -7.36
N ARG A 160 11.44 -12.99 -7.57
CA ARG A 160 11.18 -12.42 -8.90
C ARG A 160 11.75 -11.02 -9.02
N LEU A 161 12.53 -10.79 -10.07
CA LEU A 161 13.04 -9.47 -10.43
C LEU A 161 12.11 -8.85 -11.49
N LEU A 162 11.29 -7.90 -11.09
CA LEU A 162 10.32 -7.22 -11.94
C LEU A 162 10.97 -6.03 -12.65
N ASP A 163 10.53 -5.73 -13.88
CA ASP A 163 10.99 -4.53 -14.62
C ASP A 163 10.11 -3.31 -14.35
N ALA A 164 8.78 -3.51 -14.40
CA ALA A 164 7.79 -2.48 -14.11
C ALA A 164 6.46 -3.15 -13.69
N PRO A 165 6.11 -3.11 -12.38
CA PRO A 165 4.81 -3.54 -11.91
C PRO A 165 3.66 -2.79 -12.60
N ALA A 166 2.47 -3.41 -12.64
CA ALA A 166 1.29 -2.83 -13.28
C ALA A 166 1.00 -1.40 -12.79
N GLY A 167 0.77 -0.46 -13.72
CA GLY A 167 0.47 0.94 -13.38
C GLY A 167 1.67 1.77 -12.90
N THR A 168 2.89 1.26 -13.06
CA THR A 168 4.14 1.95 -12.71
C THR A 168 5.06 2.14 -13.93
N ARG A 169 6.19 2.84 -13.74
CA ARG A 169 7.25 3.06 -14.76
C ARG A 169 8.62 2.56 -14.32
N GLY A 170 8.65 1.47 -13.57
CA GLY A 170 9.90 0.85 -13.11
C GLY A 170 10.54 1.54 -11.91
N PHE A 171 11.80 1.23 -11.64
CA PHE A 171 12.48 1.52 -10.37
C PHE A 171 12.34 2.98 -9.91
N ALA A 172 12.72 3.93 -10.76
CA ALA A 172 12.74 5.35 -10.42
C ALA A 172 11.34 5.94 -10.10
N ASP A 173 10.26 5.30 -10.56
CA ASP A 173 8.89 5.67 -10.18
C ASP A 173 8.64 5.37 -8.70
N LEU A 174 8.93 4.15 -8.26
CA LEU A 174 8.68 3.69 -6.90
C LEU A 174 9.70 4.22 -5.87
N ALA A 175 10.97 4.36 -6.27
CA ALA A 175 12.05 4.80 -5.39
C ALA A 175 11.76 6.13 -4.69
N ARG A 176 11.05 7.04 -5.36
CA ARG A 176 10.74 8.39 -4.84
C ARG A 176 9.91 8.41 -3.55
N ALA A 177 9.18 7.33 -3.27
CA ALA A 177 8.34 7.22 -2.09
C ALA A 177 8.59 5.93 -1.30
N ALA A 178 9.59 5.13 -1.70
CA ALA A 178 9.94 3.93 -0.97
C ALA A 178 10.36 4.29 0.46
N SER A 179 10.01 3.42 1.40
CA SER A 179 10.37 3.57 2.81
C SER A 179 11.37 2.51 3.20
N GLU A 180 12.41 2.91 3.92
CA GLU A 180 13.34 1.97 4.55
C GLU A 180 12.66 1.20 5.69
N VAL A 181 12.85 -0.11 5.72
CA VAL A 181 12.33 -1.00 6.75
C VAL A 181 13.47 -1.89 7.26
N ALA A 182 13.65 -1.94 8.57
CA ALA A 182 14.59 -2.83 9.21
C ALA A 182 14.03 -4.27 9.25
N VAL A 183 14.78 -5.22 8.72
CA VAL A 183 14.43 -6.64 8.65
C VAL A 183 15.63 -7.46 9.11
N ASP A 184 15.54 -8.06 10.29
CA ASP A 184 16.53 -9.01 10.83
C ASP A 184 17.98 -8.50 10.83
N GLY A 185 18.15 -7.20 11.14
CA GLY A 185 19.45 -6.52 11.19
C GLY A 185 19.93 -5.93 9.86
N ALA A 186 19.17 -6.10 8.77
CA ALA A 186 19.42 -5.43 7.50
C ALA A 186 18.34 -4.37 7.21
N THR A 187 18.64 -3.42 6.33
CA THR A 187 17.67 -2.41 5.86
C THR A 187 17.28 -2.74 4.43
N VAL A 188 15.98 -2.71 4.13
CA VAL A 188 15.43 -2.90 2.78
C VAL A 188 14.50 -1.75 2.42
N GLU A 189 14.49 -1.35 1.14
CA GLU A 189 13.50 -0.41 0.64
C GLU A 189 12.19 -1.15 0.33
N VAL A 190 11.07 -0.59 0.76
CA VAL A 190 9.73 -1.15 0.53
C VAL A 190 8.89 -0.10 -0.17
N ALA A 191 8.16 -0.49 -1.23
CA ALA A 191 7.28 0.44 -1.92
C ALA A 191 6.21 1.00 -0.97
N ALA A 192 5.87 2.29 -1.13
CA ALA A 192 4.83 2.93 -0.32
C ALA A 192 3.48 2.22 -0.47
N LEU A 193 2.65 2.24 0.58
CA LEU A 193 1.29 1.71 0.55
C LEU A 193 0.45 2.26 -0.62
N VAL A 194 0.58 3.55 -0.93
CA VAL A 194 -0.11 4.18 -2.07
C VAL A 194 0.36 3.59 -3.41
N ASP A 195 1.64 3.23 -3.53
CA ASP A 195 2.18 2.61 -4.74
C ASP A 195 1.80 1.13 -4.84
N LEU A 196 1.79 0.39 -3.73
CA LEU A 196 1.28 -0.98 -3.69
C LEU A 196 -0.21 -1.03 -4.07
N MET A 197 -1.00 -0.07 -3.59
CA MET A 197 -2.41 0.06 -3.94
C MET A 197 -2.61 0.44 -5.41
N ARG A 198 -1.77 1.33 -5.94
CA ARG A 198 -1.71 1.65 -7.37
C ARG A 198 -1.45 0.40 -8.22
N ILE A 199 -0.53 -0.46 -7.80
CA ILE A 199 -0.23 -1.74 -8.46
C ILE A 199 -1.45 -2.65 -8.39
N ALA A 200 -1.98 -2.91 -7.18
CA ALA A 200 -3.10 -3.82 -6.96
C ALA A 200 -4.39 -3.41 -7.69
N LEU A 201 -4.68 -2.11 -7.79
CA LEU A 201 -5.85 -1.60 -8.53
C LEU A 201 -5.67 -1.62 -10.06
N THR A 202 -4.45 -1.83 -10.55
CA THR A 202 -4.15 -1.91 -11.99
C THR A 202 -3.96 -3.35 -12.45
N ASP A 203 -3.45 -4.20 -11.56
CA ASP A 203 -3.23 -5.61 -11.84
C ASP A 203 -4.56 -6.37 -11.99
N ARG A 204 -4.63 -7.19 -13.04
CA ARG A 204 -5.77 -8.07 -13.34
C ARG A 204 -5.56 -9.49 -12.86
N GLY A 205 -4.46 -9.74 -12.14
CA GLY A 205 -4.18 -11.02 -11.51
C GLY A 205 -5.27 -11.44 -10.51
N PRO A 206 -5.38 -12.74 -10.25
CA PRO A 206 -6.26 -13.23 -9.20
C PRO A 206 -5.85 -12.59 -7.86
N TYR A 207 -6.82 -12.32 -6.99
CA TYR A 207 -6.64 -11.71 -5.67
C TYR A 207 -6.22 -10.23 -5.62
N SER A 208 -5.95 -9.56 -6.76
CA SER A 208 -5.53 -8.13 -6.78
C SER A 208 -6.53 -7.21 -6.08
N GLN A 209 -7.83 -7.48 -6.23
CA GLN A 209 -8.89 -6.75 -5.53
C GLN A 209 -8.82 -6.93 -4.00
N ARG A 210 -8.52 -8.14 -3.52
CA ARG A 210 -8.37 -8.42 -2.09
C ARG A 210 -7.14 -7.70 -1.53
N PHE A 211 -6.05 -7.67 -2.28
CA PHE A 211 -4.84 -6.91 -1.93
C PHE A 211 -5.14 -5.41 -1.85
N ALA A 212 -5.84 -4.85 -2.85
CA ALA A 212 -6.21 -3.44 -2.86
C ALA A 212 -7.05 -3.05 -1.63
N LEU A 213 -8.02 -3.89 -1.24
CA LEU A 213 -8.80 -3.67 -0.02
C LEU A 213 -7.90 -3.68 1.23
N ALA A 214 -6.99 -4.65 1.34
CA ALA A 214 -6.14 -4.79 2.53
C ALA A 214 -5.14 -3.64 2.66
N LEU A 215 -4.58 -3.22 1.54
CA LEU A 215 -3.70 -2.06 1.45
C LEU A 215 -4.44 -0.78 1.80
N ASP A 216 -5.68 -0.60 1.36
CA ASP A 216 -6.48 0.57 1.73
C ASP A 216 -6.78 0.60 3.25
N ALA A 217 -7.21 -0.53 3.83
CA ALA A 217 -7.43 -0.63 5.27
C ALA A 217 -6.15 -0.30 6.06
N THR A 218 -5.01 -0.85 5.63
CA THR A 218 -3.70 -0.60 6.25
C THR A 218 -3.28 0.86 6.13
N LEU A 219 -3.47 1.47 4.95
CA LEU A 219 -3.18 2.89 4.70
C LEU A 219 -4.03 3.80 5.58
N GLN A 220 -5.32 3.50 5.73
CA GLN A 220 -6.21 4.31 6.56
C GLN A 220 -5.84 4.25 8.04
N LEU A 221 -5.45 3.08 8.57
CA LEU A 221 -5.09 2.91 9.97
C LEU A 221 -3.71 3.48 10.30
N THR A 222 -2.71 3.24 9.45
CA THR A 222 -1.36 3.80 9.63
C THR A 222 -1.37 5.33 9.51
N ALA A 223 -2.26 5.90 8.69
CA ALA A 223 -2.47 7.34 8.63
C ALA A 223 -3.27 7.92 9.81
N ARG A 224 -3.71 7.11 10.79
CA ARG A 224 -4.53 7.50 11.96
C ARG A 224 -3.82 7.42 13.33
N ALA A 225 -2.72 6.67 13.52
CA ALA A 225 -2.21 6.38 14.86
C ALA A 225 -1.21 7.42 15.44
N PRO A 226 -1.30 7.85 16.73
CA PRO A 226 -2.46 7.69 17.63
C PRO A 226 -2.93 8.97 18.36
N THR A 227 -4.23 9.21 18.31
CA THR A 227 -5.04 9.57 19.50
C THR A 227 -5.69 8.30 20.03
N SER A 228 -5.69 8.11 21.35
CA SER A 228 -5.94 6.86 22.07
C SER A 228 -7.18 6.06 21.65
N THR A 229 -7.02 4.73 21.57
CA THR A 229 -8.06 3.70 21.37
C THR A 229 -9.22 3.70 22.38
N LYS A 230 -9.12 4.46 23.48
CA LYS A 230 -10.22 4.65 24.44
C LYS A 230 -11.36 5.51 23.88
N ASP A 231 -11.09 6.44 22.98
CA ASP A 231 -12.11 7.33 22.41
C ASP A 231 -13.02 6.63 21.39
N GLU A 232 -12.46 5.73 20.56
CA GLU A 232 -13.24 5.02 19.53
C GLU A 232 -14.27 4.05 20.13
N SER A 233 -13.89 3.35 21.20
CA SER A 233 -14.81 2.43 21.91
C SER A 233 -15.98 3.19 22.57
N GLN A 234 -15.69 4.34 23.22
CA GLN A 234 -16.71 5.17 23.85
C GLN A 234 -17.62 5.87 22.83
N SER A 235 -17.07 6.33 21.70
CA SER A 235 -17.84 6.97 20.63
C SER A 235 -18.80 6.01 19.92
N THR A 236 -18.38 4.76 19.69
CA THR A 236 -19.20 3.71 19.05
C THR A 236 -20.36 3.28 19.96
N GLN A 237 -20.09 3.14 21.26
CA GLN A 237 -21.10 2.80 22.26
C GLN A 237 -22.12 3.94 22.44
N GLY A 238 -21.67 5.19 22.44
CA GLY A 238 -22.53 6.38 22.47
C GLY A 238 -23.32 6.62 21.18
N ALA A 239 -22.85 6.15 20.02
CA ALA A 239 -23.59 6.20 18.76
C ALA A 239 -24.71 5.15 18.73
N ARG A 240 -24.44 3.91 19.16
CA ARG A 240 -25.46 2.85 19.30
C ARG A 240 -26.57 3.26 20.28
N ALA A 241 -26.22 3.76 21.46
CA ALA A 241 -27.22 4.18 22.46
C ALA A 241 -28.15 5.31 21.96
N ARG A 242 -27.64 6.24 21.14
CA ARG A 242 -28.46 7.31 20.52
C ARG A 242 -29.38 6.77 19.42
N ALA A 243 -28.91 5.80 18.64
CA ALA A 243 -29.74 5.14 17.64
C ALA A 243 -30.89 4.34 18.29
N ASP A 244 -30.60 3.60 19.36
CA ASP A 244 -31.61 2.84 20.11
C ASP A 244 -32.65 3.75 20.77
N ALA A 245 -32.21 4.87 21.36
CA ALA A 245 -33.12 5.87 21.94
C ALA A 245 -34.02 6.52 20.89
N TRP A 246 -33.48 6.81 19.70
CA TRP A 246 -34.27 7.36 18.59
C TRP A 246 -35.31 6.34 18.07
N LEU A 247 -34.93 5.07 17.90
CA LEU A 247 -35.85 4.00 17.49
C LEU A 247 -36.98 3.78 18.51
N ALA A 248 -36.68 3.86 19.81
CA ALA A 248 -37.68 3.77 20.88
C ALA A 248 -38.70 4.92 20.86
N THR A 249 -38.33 6.10 20.35
CA THR A 249 -39.27 7.23 20.18
C THR A 249 -40.13 7.13 18.91
N GLN A 250 -39.75 6.31 17.94
CA GLN A 250 -40.49 6.09 16.68
C GLN A 250 -41.47 4.92 16.76
N THR A 251 -41.44 4.12 17.84
CA THR A 251 -42.26 2.91 18.01
C THR A 251 -43.37 3.08 19.06
N ARG A 252 -43.77 4.33 19.36
CA ARG A 252 -44.95 4.66 20.17
C ARG A 252 -46.04 5.34 19.34
#